data_AF-A0A367ESX7-F1
#
_entry.id   AF-A0A367ESX7-F1
#
_cell.length_a   1.000
_cell.length_b   1.000
_cell.length_c   1.000
_cell.angle_alpha   90.00
_cell.angle_beta   90.00
_cell.angle_gamma   90.00
#
_symmetry.space_group_name_H-M   'P 1'
#
loop_
_entity.id
_entity.type
_entity.pdbx_description
1 polymer ?
#
loop_
_entity_poly.entity_id
_entity_poly.type
_entity_poly.pdbx_seq_one_letter_code
_entity_poly.pdbx_strand_id
1 'polypeptide(L)'
;MPHEDSGRAREPAETAEPAETAELAAEVAAAVGALGRHLRAASPAGELTPTQRSVLGRILRTGPTTIAALARAELVRPQSMRVTVGALEERGILARSPHPTDGRQVVFALTPEGARTLDAVRRAKHDWLSEALATRLDRAERGTLAAAAVLLRRLVAENAPAVGEHEGADIGEDSGAEDDSGAQDPR
;
A
#
# COMPACT_ATOMS: atom_id res chain seq x y z
N MET A 1 35.09 -20.64 -46.06
CA MET A 1 34.48 -21.29 -44.88
C MET A 1 34.21 -20.20 -43.85
N PRO A 2 32.95 -19.85 -43.61
CA PRO A 2 32.53 -18.89 -42.59
C PRO A 2 32.41 -19.61 -41.23
N HIS A 3 32.73 -18.92 -40.15
CA HIS A 3 32.12 -19.20 -38.86
C HIS A 3 31.63 -17.87 -38.29
N GLU A 4 30.32 -17.73 -38.37
CA GLU A 4 29.50 -16.94 -37.47
C GLU A 4 29.62 -17.48 -36.03
N ASP A 5 29.02 -16.73 -35.13
CA ASP A 5 28.72 -17.07 -33.74
C ASP A 5 29.89 -16.75 -32.78
N SER A 6 29.71 -15.98 -31.73
CA SER A 6 28.57 -16.08 -30.83
C SER A 6 28.39 -14.80 -30.04
N GLY A 7 27.13 -14.51 -29.74
CA GLY A 7 26.70 -13.37 -28.96
C GLY A 7 27.50 -13.27 -27.66
N ARG A 8 27.85 -12.03 -27.32
CA ARG A 8 28.25 -11.67 -25.97
C ARG A 8 27.03 -11.85 -25.06
N ALA A 9 26.76 -13.10 -24.70
CA ALA A 9 25.86 -13.45 -23.63
C ALA A 9 26.31 -12.68 -22.40
N ARG A 10 25.40 -11.88 -21.84
CA ARG A 10 25.57 -11.36 -20.49
C ARG A 10 25.79 -12.56 -19.59
N GLU A 11 26.94 -12.60 -18.90
CA GLU A 11 27.16 -13.58 -17.84
C GLU A 11 25.95 -13.58 -16.89
N PRO A 12 25.36 -14.75 -16.62
CA PRO A 12 24.28 -14.86 -15.65
C PRO A 12 24.82 -14.49 -14.28
N ALA A 13 24.04 -13.71 -13.53
CA ALA A 13 24.32 -13.36 -12.15
C ALA A 13 24.71 -14.62 -11.35
N GLU A 14 25.93 -14.61 -10.84
CA GLU A 14 26.46 -15.56 -9.87
C GLU A 14 25.42 -15.75 -8.75
N THR A 15 24.76 -16.89 -8.72
CA THR A 15 23.71 -17.20 -7.73
C THR A 15 24.39 -17.33 -6.38
N ALA A 16 24.26 -16.31 -5.53
CA ALA A 16 24.73 -16.32 -4.14
C ALA A 16 24.33 -17.63 -3.45
N GLU A 17 25.23 -18.19 -2.63
CA GLU A 17 24.93 -19.46 -1.97
C GLU A 17 23.72 -19.30 -1.01
N PRO A 18 22.91 -20.35 -0.81
CA PRO A 18 21.74 -20.29 0.06
C PRO A 18 22.05 -19.78 1.48
N ALA A 19 23.26 -20.06 1.98
CA ALA A 19 23.73 -19.58 3.28
C ALA A 19 23.97 -18.05 3.29
N GLU A 20 24.66 -17.51 2.29
CA GLU A 20 24.91 -16.06 2.14
C GLU A 20 23.60 -15.29 2.01
N THR A 21 22.64 -15.85 1.27
CA THR A 21 21.30 -15.26 1.10
C THR A 21 20.54 -15.20 2.43
N ALA A 22 20.61 -16.26 3.25
CA ALA A 22 19.94 -16.31 4.54
C ALA A 22 20.56 -15.33 5.56
N GLU A 23 21.88 -15.20 5.55
CA GLU A 23 22.60 -14.27 6.43
C GLU A 23 22.27 -12.81 6.07
N LEU A 24 22.33 -12.47 4.78
CA LEU A 24 21.92 -11.14 4.29
C LEU A 24 20.45 -10.83 4.62
N ALA A 25 19.56 -11.82 4.50
CA ALA A 25 18.16 -11.65 4.86
C ALA A 25 17.99 -11.30 6.36
N ALA A 26 18.75 -11.96 7.24
CA ALA A 26 18.74 -11.66 8.66
C ALA A 26 19.27 -10.26 8.98
N GLU A 27 20.38 -9.86 8.37
CA GLU A 27 20.97 -8.53 8.54
C GLU A 27 20.05 -7.41 8.07
N VAL A 28 19.47 -7.55 6.87
CA VAL A 28 18.53 -6.57 6.31
C VAL A 28 17.30 -6.45 7.21
N ALA A 29 16.73 -7.57 7.66
CA ALA A 29 15.57 -7.56 8.55
C ALA A 29 15.87 -6.86 9.88
N ALA A 30 17.04 -7.14 10.48
CA ALA A 30 17.47 -6.51 11.72
C ALA A 30 17.67 -4.99 11.55
N ALA A 31 18.35 -4.57 10.48
CA ALA A 31 18.61 -3.17 10.17
C ALA A 31 17.32 -2.39 9.91
N VAL A 32 16.42 -2.91 9.07
CA VAL A 32 15.10 -2.30 8.78
C VAL A 32 14.27 -2.22 10.07
N GLY A 33 14.29 -3.26 10.89
CA GLY A 33 13.59 -3.29 12.17
C GLY A 33 14.09 -2.21 13.14
N ALA A 34 15.41 -2.04 13.26
CA ALA A 34 16.06 -1.04 14.10
C ALA A 34 15.77 0.39 13.62
N LEU A 35 15.98 0.67 12.33
CA LEU A 35 15.66 1.97 11.74
C LEU A 35 14.18 2.31 11.91
N GLY A 36 13.29 1.34 11.68
CA GLY A 36 11.85 1.49 11.90
C GLY A 36 11.49 1.87 13.33
N ARG A 37 12.21 1.36 14.34
CA ARG A 37 12.01 1.75 15.76
C ARG A 37 12.40 3.20 16.00
N HIS A 38 13.55 3.65 15.49
CA HIS A 38 13.99 5.04 15.62
C HIS A 38 13.03 6.02 14.94
N LEU A 39 12.57 5.70 13.72
CA LEU A 39 11.58 6.52 13.01
C LEU A 39 10.24 6.59 13.78
N ARG A 40 9.85 5.55 14.51
CA ARG A 40 8.65 5.60 15.36
C ARG A 40 8.86 6.51 16.57
N ALA A 41 10.03 6.45 17.21
CA ALA A 41 10.36 7.27 18.37
C ALA A 41 10.52 8.77 18.02
N ALA A 42 10.99 9.09 16.80
CA ALA A 42 11.17 10.46 16.33
C ALA A 42 9.85 11.20 16.00
N SER A 43 8.73 10.48 15.93
CA SER A 43 7.43 11.08 15.60
C SER A 43 6.64 11.37 16.87
N PRO A 44 6.00 12.55 16.99
CA PRO A 44 5.12 12.86 18.12
C PRO A 44 3.95 11.88 18.25
N ALA A 45 3.55 11.19 17.17
CA ALA A 45 2.60 10.06 17.24
C ALA A 45 3.25 8.71 17.61
N GLY A 46 4.22 8.72 18.54
CA GLY A 46 4.65 7.50 19.25
C GLY A 46 3.47 6.74 19.89
N GLU A 47 2.31 7.40 20.01
CA GLU A 47 1.03 6.88 20.50
C GLU A 47 0.25 5.96 19.54
N LEU A 48 0.57 5.91 18.23
CA LEU A 48 -0.14 5.02 17.31
C LEU A 48 0.41 3.59 17.41
N THR A 49 -0.47 2.60 17.52
CA THR A 49 -0.05 1.19 17.43
C THR A 49 0.32 0.80 15.98
N PRO A 50 1.04 -0.32 15.74
CA PRO A 50 1.31 -0.81 14.39
C PRO A 50 0.04 -0.97 13.54
N THR A 51 -1.01 -1.56 14.11
CA THR A 51 -2.29 -1.78 13.43
C THR A 51 -2.98 -0.46 13.09
N GLN A 52 -3.00 0.51 14.02
CA GLN A 52 -3.56 1.84 13.76
C GLN A 52 -2.83 2.54 12.61
N ARG A 53 -1.50 2.48 12.56
CA ARG A 53 -0.72 3.04 11.44
C ARG A 53 -1.06 2.37 10.11
N SER A 54 -1.21 1.05 10.10
CA SER A 54 -1.55 0.30 8.88
C SER A 54 -2.92 0.72 8.34
N VAL A 55 -3.93 0.75 9.23
CA VAL A 55 -5.29 1.22 8.93
C VAL A 55 -5.29 2.64 8.36
N LEU A 56 -4.63 3.58 9.03
CA LEU A 56 -4.56 4.97 8.56
C LEU A 56 -3.83 5.09 7.22
N GLY A 57 -2.73 4.35 7.04
CA GLY A 57 -1.99 4.31 5.79
C GLY A 57 -2.83 3.77 4.64
N ARG A 58 -3.71 2.79 4.90
CA ARG A 58 -4.65 2.25 3.93
C ARG A 58 -5.72 3.28 3.55
N ILE A 59 -6.42 3.86 4.53
CA ILE A 59 -7.46 4.87 4.29
C ILE A 59 -6.90 6.05 3.48
N LEU A 60 -5.67 6.48 3.78
CA LEU A 60 -5.02 7.54 3.03
C LEU A 60 -4.77 7.19 1.54
N ARG A 61 -4.53 5.91 1.22
CA ARG A 61 -4.30 5.46 -0.17
C ARG A 61 -5.58 5.12 -0.91
N THR A 62 -6.56 4.53 -0.22
CA THR A 62 -7.76 3.95 -0.85
C THR A 62 -9.02 4.79 -0.62
N GLY A 63 -8.95 5.84 0.18
CA GLY A 63 -10.10 6.65 0.55
C GLY A 63 -10.98 6.02 1.64
N PRO A 64 -12.20 6.57 1.85
CA PRO A 64 -13.16 6.10 2.84
C PRO A 64 -13.44 4.61 2.72
N THR A 65 -13.52 3.89 3.85
CA THR A 65 -13.63 2.42 3.82
C THR A 65 -14.43 1.87 5.00
N THR A 66 -14.89 0.63 4.89
CA THR A 66 -15.67 -0.04 5.95
C THR A 66 -14.77 -0.82 6.92
N ILE A 67 -15.27 -1.07 8.12
CA ILE A 67 -14.59 -1.93 9.10
C ILE A 67 -14.35 -3.33 8.55
N ALA A 68 -15.28 -3.87 7.77
CA ALA A 68 -15.14 -5.19 7.16
C ALA A 68 -14.00 -5.22 6.13
N ALA A 69 -13.88 -4.17 5.31
CA ALA A 69 -12.79 -4.04 4.36
C ALA A 69 -11.43 -3.92 5.07
N LEU A 70 -11.34 -3.09 6.11
CA LEU A 70 -10.13 -2.97 6.93
C LEU A 70 -9.76 -4.29 7.61
N ALA A 71 -10.72 -4.99 8.19
CA ALA A 71 -10.47 -6.26 8.89
C ALA A 71 -9.88 -7.32 7.94
N ARG A 72 -10.45 -7.47 6.74
CA ARG A 72 -9.92 -8.38 5.70
C ARG A 72 -8.51 -7.99 5.29
N ALA A 73 -8.30 -6.71 5.02
CA ALA A 73 -7.03 -6.16 4.59
C ALA A 73 -5.89 -6.33 5.61
N GLU A 74 -6.21 -6.23 6.90
CA GLU A 74 -5.25 -6.34 7.99
C GLU A 74 -5.20 -7.76 8.58
N LEU A 75 -5.90 -8.72 7.97
CA LEU A 75 -5.98 -10.13 8.40
C LEU A 75 -6.39 -10.30 9.87
N VAL A 76 -7.33 -9.46 10.34
CA VAL A 76 -7.86 -9.52 11.70
C VAL A 76 -9.37 -9.73 11.72
N ARG A 77 -9.90 -10.12 12.88
CA ARG A 77 -11.35 -10.26 13.07
C ARG A 77 -12.03 -8.88 13.05
N PRO A 78 -13.27 -8.77 12.54
CA PRO A 78 -14.01 -7.50 12.52
C PRO A 78 -14.15 -6.84 13.89
N GLN A 79 -14.29 -7.59 14.98
CA GLN A 79 -14.38 -7.02 16.32
C GLN A 79 -13.08 -6.36 16.79
N SER A 80 -11.93 -6.97 16.50
CA SER A 80 -10.62 -6.36 16.76
C SER A 80 -10.42 -5.08 15.95
N MET A 81 -10.91 -5.07 14.70
CA MET A 81 -10.88 -3.88 13.87
C MET A 81 -11.81 -2.77 14.40
N ARG A 82 -13.00 -3.12 14.93
CA ARG A 82 -13.89 -2.14 15.57
C ARG A 82 -13.21 -1.41 16.72
N VAL A 83 -12.50 -2.14 17.58
CA VAL A 83 -11.74 -1.53 18.69
C VAL A 83 -10.65 -0.58 18.16
N THR A 84 -9.93 -1.01 17.12
CA THR A 84 -8.86 -0.21 16.51
C THR A 84 -9.40 1.09 15.90
N VAL A 85 -10.50 1.00 15.13
CA VAL A 85 -11.14 2.14 14.47
C VAL A 85 -11.81 3.05 15.50
N GLY A 86 -12.48 2.50 16.52
CA GLY A 86 -13.10 3.26 17.60
C GLY A 86 -12.08 4.13 18.34
N ALA A 87 -10.92 3.57 18.71
CA ALA A 87 -9.86 4.36 19.34
C ALA A 87 -9.31 5.49 18.45
N LEU A 88 -9.36 5.35 17.12
CA LEU A 88 -8.96 6.40 16.18
C LEU A 88 -10.06 7.46 15.99
N GLU A 89 -11.33 7.05 16.05
CA GLU A 89 -12.50 7.93 16.03
C GLU A 89 -12.58 8.77 17.32
N GLU A 90 -12.38 8.17 18.50
CA GLU A 90 -12.33 8.85 19.80
C GLU A 90 -11.24 9.92 19.85
N ARG A 91 -10.13 9.71 19.13
CA ARG A 91 -9.03 10.67 18.99
C ARG A 91 -9.28 11.74 17.92
N GLY A 92 -10.43 11.74 17.27
CA GLY A 92 -10.77 12.66 16.19
C GLY A 92 -9.95 12.47 14.90
N ILE A 93 -9.21 11.36 14.77
CA ILE A 93 -8.39 11.08 13.58
C ILE A 93 -9.27 10.55 12.44
N LEU A 94 -10.29 9.75 12.79
CA LEU A 94 -11.28 9.24 11.85
C LEU A 94 -12.67 9.81 12.16
N ALA A 95 -13.50 9.90 11.12
CA ALA A 95 -14.92 10.15 11.26
C ALA A 95 -15.72 9.09 10.49
N ARG A 96 -16.85 8.68 11.07
CA ARG A 96 -17.84 7.82 10.41
C ARG A 96 -18.84 8.65 9.61
N SER A 97 -19.27 8.11 8.47
CA SER A 97 -20.36 8.65 7.66
C SER A 97 -21.17 7.49 7.05
N PRO A 98 -22.45 7.72 6.67
CA PRO A 98 -23.22 6.72 5.92
C PRO A 98 -22.52 6.35 4.62
N HIS A 99 -22.60 5.09 4.21
CA HIS A 99 -22.06 4.66 2.92
C HIS A 99 -22.86 5.31 1.78
N PRO A 100 -22.20 5.84 0.73
CA PRO A 100 -22.85 6.68 -0.29
C PRO A 100 -23.94 5.96 -1.09
N THR A 101 -23.86 4.63 -1.21
CA THR A 101 -24.83 3.81 -1.96
C THR A 101 -25.60 2.80 -1.11
N ASP A 102 -25.24 2.63 0.17
CA ASP A 102 -25.90 1.67 1.07
C ASP A 102 -26.02 2.29 2.47
N GLY A 103 -27.11 3.00 2.73
CA GLY A 103 -27.33 3.68 4.01
C GLY A 103 -27.32 2.77 5.25
N ARG A 104 -27.32 1.44 5.10
CA ARG A 104 -27.17 0.48 6.20
C ARG A 104 -25.71 0.28 6.61
N GLN A 105 -24.76 0.67 5.76
CA GLN A 105 -23.34 0.58 6.02
C GLN A 105 -22.76 1.95 6.42
N VAL A 106 -21.64 1.90 7.13
CA VAL A 106 -20.85 3.07 7.51
C VAL A 106 -19.45 2.96 6.94
N VAL A 107 -18.93 4.10 6.48
CA VAL A 107 -17.54 4.26 6.04
C VAL A 107 -16.80 5.20 6.97
N PHE A 108 -15.51 4.93 7.13
CA PHE A 108 -14.59 5.72 7.93
C PHE A 108 -13.60 6.42 7.00
N ALA A 109 -13.43 7.71 7.24
CA ALA A 109 -12.49 8.56 6.50
C ALA A 109 -11.61 9.34 7.48
N LEU A 110 -10.45 9.81 7.01
CA LEU A 110 -9.63 10.75 7.76
C LEU A 110 -10.39 12.06 7.95
N THR A 111 -10.36 12.60 9.16
CA THR A 111 -10.78 13.98 9.38
C THR A 111 -9.70 14.93 8.85
N PRO A 112 -10.02 16.22 8.63
CA PRO A 112 -9.00 17.23 8.34
C PRO A 112 -7.89 17.28 9.39
N GLU A 113 -8.23 17.07 10.67
CA GLU A 113 -7.26 17.02 11.77
C GLU A 113 -6.42 15.74 11.76
N GLY A 114 -7.04 14.59 11.47
CA GLY A 114 -6.35 13.32 11.30
C GLY A 114 -5.34 13.37 10.16
N ALA A 115 -5.70 14.01 9.03
CA ALA A 115 -4.78 14.25 7.92
C ALA A 115 -3.59 15.12 8.35
N ARG A 116 -3.84 16.27 9.00
CA ARG A 116 -2.77 17.15 9.53
C ARG A 116 -1.84 16.41 10.51
N THR A 117 -2.41 15.57 11.37
CA THR A 117 -1.67 14.77 12.34
C THR A 117 -0.74 13.78 11.63
N LEU A 118 -1.25 13.04 10.64
CA LEU A 118 -0.45 12.12 9.84
C LEU A 118 0.66 12.84 9.07
N ASP A 119 0.40 14.03 8.55
CA ASP A 119 1.41 14.83 7.87
C ASP A 119 2.50 15.33 8.83
N ALA A 120 2.14 15.76 10.03
CA ALA A 120 3.11 16.14 11.06
C ALA A 120 4.02 14.97 11.45
N VAL A 121 3.45 13.77 11.57
CA VAL A 121 4.20 12.53 11.82
C VAL A 121 5.17 12.20 10.69
N ARG A 122 4.72 12.35 9.43
CA ARG A 122 5.56 12.13 8.25
C ARG A 122 6.72 13.12 8.21
N ARG A 123 6.45 14.41 8.47
CA ARG A 123 7.48 15.45 8.54
C ARG A 123 8.52 15.16 9.61
N ALA A 124 8.10 14.88 10.85
CA ALA A 124 9.02 14.58 11.94
C ALA A 124 9.98 13.41 11.63
N LYS A 125 9.46 12.35 10.99
CA LYS A 125 10.29 11.21 10.54
C LYS A 125 11.29 11.61 9.45
N HIS A 126 10.83 12.39 8.49
CA HIS A 126 11.65 12.86 7.38
C HIS A 126 12.76 13.78 7.87
N ASP A 127 12.44 14.71 8.78
CA ASP A 127 13.38 15.68 9.33
C ASP A 127 14.46 14.96 10.14
N TRP A 128 14.06 14.05 11.04
CA TRP A 128 15.01 13.22 11.79
C TRP A 128 15.91 12.38 10.87
N LEU A 129 15.34 11.73 9.85
CA LEU A 129 16.12 10.90 8.92
C LEU A 129 17.09 11.77 8.11
N SER A 130 16.64 12.94 7.66
CA SER A 130 17.47 13.89 6.91
C SER A 130 18.67 14.35 7.74
N GLU A 131 18.44 14.70 8.99
CA GLU A 131 19.51 15.07 9.93
C GLU A 131 20.48 13.89 10.17
N ALA A 132 19.95 12.68 10.42
CA ALA A 132 20.79 11.51 10.63
C ALA A 132 21.66 11.18 9.41
N LEU A 133 21.12 11.29 8.18
CA LEU A 133 21.86 11.08 6.94
C LEU A 133 22.91 12.17 6.68
N ALA A 134 22.64 13.41 7.10
CA ALA A 134 23.57 14.52 6.93
C ALA A 134 24.73 14.47 7.94
N THR A 135 24.46 14.03 9.17
CA THR A 135 25.41 14.09 10.28
C THR A 135 26.19 12.80 10.51
N ARG A 136 25.65 11.64 10.11
CA ARG A 136 26.24 10.33 10.42
C ARG A 136 26.84 9.61 9.23
N LEU A 137 26.51 10.02 8.01
CA LEU A 137 26.96 9.38 6.79
C LEU A 137 27.73 10.36 5.91
N ASP A 138 28.74 9.86 5.22
CA ASP A 138 29.41 10.59 4.16
C ASP A 138 28.63 10.52 2.83
N ARG A 139 29.21 11.08 1.76
CA ARG A 139 28.57 11.10 0.43
C ARG A 139 28.49 9.72 -0.21
N ALA A 140 29.51 8.89 -0.05
CA ALA A 140 29.56 7.55 -0.63
C ALA A 140 28.55 6.63 0.06
N GLU A 141 28.49 6.67 1.38
CA GLU A 141 27.53 5.90 2.19
C GLU A 141 26.08 6.30 1.89
N ARG A 142 25.79 7.60 1.72
CA ARG A 142 24.47 8.05 1.23
C ARG A 142 24.15 7.50 -0.16
N GLY A 143 25.14 7.38 -1.03
CA GLY A 143 25.00 6.75 -2.36
C GLY A 143 24.64 5.27 -2.25
N THR A 144 25.34 4.52 -1.40
CA THR A 144 25.05 3.11 -1.10
C THR A 144 23.64 2.94 -0.55
N LEU A 145 23.23 3.79 0.40
CA LEU A 145 21.88 3.72 0.96
C LEU A 145 20.79 4.05 -0.07
N ALA A 146 21.05 4.99 -0.99
CA ALA A 146 20.15 5.28 -2.09
C ALA A 146 19.97 4.07 -3.02
N ALA A 147 21.06 3.37 -3.35
CA ALA A 147 21.01 2.12 -4.11
C ALA A 147 20.26 1.01 -3.35
N ALA A 148 20.56 0.82 -2.07
CA ALA A 148 19.87 -0.16 -1.22
C ALA A 148 18.36 0.12 -1.14
N ALA A 149 17.93 1.38 -1.03
CA ALA A 149 16.52 1.74 -1.02
C ALA A 149 15.78 1.32 -2.31
N VAL A 150 16.44 1.36 -3.47
CA VAL A 150 15.88 0.84 -4.73
C VAL A 150 15.69 -0.68 -4.64
N LEU A 151 16.68 -1.40 -4.13
CA LEU A 151 16.61 -2.86 -3.98
C LEU A 151 15.52 -3.27 -2.98
N LEU A 152 15.44 -2.61 -1.82
CA LEU A 152 14.40 -2.86 -0.83
C LEU A 152 12.99 -2.66 -1.41
N ARG A 153 12.78 -1.64 -2.25
CA ARG A 153 11.51 -1.45 -2.96
C ARG A 153 11.20 -2.58 -3.93
N ARG A 154 12.20 -3.14 -4.62
CA ARG A 154 12.03 -4.29 -5.52
C ARG A 154 11.61 -5.55 -4.76
N LEU A 155 12.08 -5.75 -3.54
CA LEU A 155 11.70 -6.91 -2.72
C LEU A 155 10.23 -6.90 -2.29
N VAL A 156 9.62 -5.71 -2.15
CA VAL A 156 8.23 -5.55 -1.68
C VAL A 156 7.25 -5.24 -2.81
N ALA A 157 7.75 -5.02 -4.03
CA ALA A 157 6.92 -4.95 -5.23
C ALA A 157 6.54 -6.39 -5.60
N GLU A 158 5.43 -6.90 -5.05
CA GLU A 158 4.95 -8.26 -5.38
C GLU A 158 4.67 -8.43 -6.88
N ASN A 159 5.01 -9.63 -7.37
CA ASN A 159 4.39 -10.36 -8.47
C ASN A 159 2.99 -9.83 -8.81
N ALA A 160 2.91 -8.94 -9.82
CA ALA A 160 1.63 -8.69 -10.47
C ALA A 160 1.14 -10.02 -11.06
N PRO A 161 -0.14 -10.42 -10.92
CA PRO A 161 -0.66 -11.43 -11.83
C PRO A 161 -0.37 -10.94 -13.25
N ALA A 162 0.17 -11.84 -14.08
CA ALA A 162 0.20 -11.62 -15.51
C ALA A 162 -1.21 -11.17 -15.90
N VAL A 163 -1.35 -9.93 -16.36
CA VAL A 163 -2.56 -9.46 -17.00
C VAL A 163 -2.60 -10.21 -18.33
N GLY A 164 -3.12 -11.44 -18.26
CA GLY A 164 -3.59 -12.19 -19.41
C GLY A 164 -4.93 -11.58 -19.80
N GLU A 165 -4.87 -10.78 -20.86
CA GLU A 165 -5.90 -10.72 -21.91
C GLU A 165 -7.33 -10.48 -21.42
N HIS A 166 -7.67 -9.21 -21.21
CA HIS A 166 -9.00 -8.71 -21.56
C HIS A 166 -8.85 -7.79 -22.77
N GLU A 167 -8.63 -8.40 -23.93
CA GLU A 167 -9.09 -7.92 -25.23
C GLU A 167 -10.52 -8.51 -25.34
N GLY A 168 -11.63 -7.77 -25.36
CA GLY A 168 -11.87 -6.53 -26.08
C GLY A 168 -12.67 -6.86 -27.33
N ALA A 169 -13.98 -7.11 -27.19
CA ALA A 169 -15.02 -7.08 -28.23
C ALA A 169 -16.33 -7.59 -27.61
N ASP A 170 -17.51 -7.02 -27.77
CA ASP A 170 -17.95 -5.83 -28.51
C ASP A 170 -19.35 -5.49 -27.97
N ILE A 171 -19.64 -4.21 -27.82
CA ILE A 171 -20.93 -3.69 -27.34
C ILE A 171 -21.74 -3.38 -28.59
N GLY A 172 -22.62 -4.31 -28.98
CA GLY A 172 -23.64 -4.04 -29.99
C GLY A 172 -24.93 -3.58 -29.33
N GLU A 173 -25.02 -2.30 -28.98
CA GLU A 173 -26.30 -1.58 -28.91
C GLU A 173 -26.55 -0.94 -30.27
N ASP A 174 -27.59 -1.39 -30.98
CA ASP A 174 -28.32 -0.48 -31.86
C ASP A 174 -29.82 -0.65 -31.62
N SER A 175 -30.45 0.50 -31.42
CA SER A 175 -31.84 0.67 -31.09
C SER A 175 -32.67 0.74 -32.36
N GLY A 176 -33.83 0.09 -32.36
CA GLY A 176 -34.90 0.33 -33.32
C GLY A 176 -36.23 0.28 -32.60
N ALA A 177 -36.73 1.45 -32.21
CA ALA A 177 -38.12 1.64 -31.83
C ALA A 177 -38.98 1.83 -33.09
N GLU A 178 -40.20 1.29 -33.08
CA GLU A 178 -41.45 1.74 -33.74
C GLU A 178 -42.39 0.51 -33.75
N ASP A 179 -43.34 0.40 -32.82
CA ASP A 179 -44.69 1.00 -32.83
C ASP A 179 -45.59 0.38 -33.92
N ASP A 180 -46.61 -0.35 -33.50
CA ASP A 180 -48.02 -0.15 -33.89
C ASP A 180 -48.91 -1.40 -33.70
N SER A 181 -50.06 -1.14 -33.09
CA SER A 181 -51.36 -1.79 -33.27
C SER A 181 -51.53 -3.29 -33.01
N GLY A 182 -52.40 -3.58 -32.03
CA GLY A 182 -53.54 -4.44 -32.34
C GLY A 182 -54.13 -5.27 -31.21
N ALA A 183 -55.32 -4.87 -30.78
CA ALA A 183 -56.44 -5.71 -30.34
C ALA A 183 -56.52 -6.14 -28.85
N GLN A 184 -57.45 -5.44 -28.17
CA GLN A 184 -58.47 -5.99 -27.25
C GLN A 184 -59.06 -7.31 -27.83
N ASP A 185 -59.53 -8.31 -27.09
CA ASP A 185 -60.57 -8.30 -26.05
C ASP A 185 -60.74 -9.77 -25.52
N PRO A 186 -61.80 -10.23 -24.83
CA PRO A 186 -61.77 -10.55 -23.40
C PRO A 186 -62.18 -12.00 -23.04
N ARG A 187 -61.83 -12.42 -21.82
CA ARG A 187 -62.68 -13.01 -20.75
C ARG A 187 -61.87 -13.89 -19.80
#